data_AF-A0AAD7LE53-F1
#
_entry.id   AF-A0AAD7LE53-F1
#
_cell.length_a   1.000
_cell.length_b   1.000
_cell.length_c   1.000
_cell.angle_alpha   90.00
_cell.angle_beta   90.00
_cell.angle_gamma   90.00
#
_symmetry.space_group_name_H-M   'P 1'
#
loop_
_entity.id
_entity.type
_entity.pdbx_description
1 polymer ?
#
loop_
_entity_poly.entity_id
_entity_poly.type
_entity_poly.pdbx_seq_one_letter_code
_entity_poly.pdbx_strand_id
1 'polypeptide(L)'
;MANYLGCLLSSVVLLNLLQFRVVGSSATASTTPMEAITLRIGVPKKDSFTEFVNVFYNHTDKYDVTGFCIDVFNAVLENIPSFKISPEFKPYVDEKGKSAGSYDDLLHEIPKKTYDAVVGDVTILADRATYVDFTLPYTKTGVKMLVRVKYGRHLNMWIFLRPFSWDLWLAIIIFCIFIGGVILIMERNVNISEDSSPSSPLATPQREQLKIVSILWLPLSQVVIPQREMVAKNCSRFVLVVWLVLAFVLLQSYTASYSSMLTVDQLQPRYMSVKELIEKGHKVGYRNGSFVKNQLLVQRLKFDPSNVMPFGSIDEYRHALKSGIVSAIFVEVPYIKALLKKYGSKYVTVGPIYPTDGLGFAFPYNSNLTSYFSRAILNVTQSETIYQLEKKHFGSSTGALEAEDVDGEISSDSASPSLTAYSFGGLFMITGIATFLALLVSESVIWRKPFVMAKAYSQRYFSSARRRINNGSPTYGSSTTRRHVNSIDEGNVDGQSREDDHLESPSRTRDHINQDAEGNNSSDEGLIVEIRS
;
A
#
# COMPACT_ATOMS: atom_id res chain seq x y z
N MET A 1 -32.85 -23.92 79.40
CA MET A 1 -31.47 -23.40 79.29
C MET A 1 -30.93 -23.73 77.92
N ALA A 2 -30.82 -22.76 77.01
CA ALA A 2 -30.28 -22.98 75.66
C ALA A 2 -29.52 -21.73 75.15
N ASN A 3 -30.21 -20.58 75.09
CA ASN A 3 -29.70 -19.37 74.45
C ASN A 3 -28.49 -18.71 75.16
N TYR A 4 -28.21 -19.06 76.42
CA TYR A 4 -27.04 -18.54 77.15
C TYR A 4 -25.72 -19.26 76.83
N LEU A 5 -25.77 -20.50 76.33
CA LEU A 5 -24.55 -21.30 76.09
C LEU A 5 -23.80 -20.83 74.83
N GLY A 6 -24.53 -20.37 73.81
CA GLY A 6 -23.94 -19.84 72.57
C GLY A 6 -23.15 -18.54 72.77
N CYS A 7 -23.65 -17.60 73.58
CA CYS A 7 -22.96 -16.34 73.85
C CYS A 7 -21.66 -16.52 74.64
N LEU A 8 -21.59 -17.51 75.54
CA LEU A 8 -20.36 -17.85 76.28
C LEU A 8 -19.30 -18.48 75.37
N LEU A 9 -19.70 -19.37 74.45
CA LEU A 9 -18.77 -19.94 73.47
C LEU A 9 -18.22 -18.87 72.50
N SER A 10 -19.09 -17.97 72.02
CA SER A 10 -18.65 -16.89 71.12
C SER A 10 -17.67 -15.91 71.77
N SER A 11 -17.86 -15.57 73.05
CA SER A 11 -16.98 -14.63 73.76
C SER A 11 -15.65 -15.26 74.15
N VAL A 12 -15.63 -16.54 74.54
CA VAL A 12 -14.38 -17.28 74.83
C VAL A 12 -13.51 -17.46 73.58
N VAL A 13 -14.10 -17.72 72.40
CA VAL A 13 -13.34 -17.78 71.14
C VAL A 13 -12.74 -16.42 70.78
N LEU A 14 -13.52 -15.34 70.92
CA LEU A 14 -13.03 -13.98 70.64
C LEU A 14 -11.88 -13.56 71.57
N LEU A 15 -11.94 -13.95 72.85
CA LEU A 15 -10.89 -13.65 73.83
C LEU A 15 -9.58 -14.39 73.53
N ASN A 16 -9.66 -15.66 73.10
CA ASN A 16 -8.47 -16.43 72.70
C ASN A 16 -7.82 -15.90 71.42
N LEU A 17 -8.61 -15.42 70.45
CA LEU A 17 -8.09 -14.78 69.23
C LEU A 17 -7.40 -13.44 69.50
N LEU A 18 -7.80 -12.72 70.55
CA LEU A 18 -7.13 -11.49 70.99
C LEU A 18 -5.82 -11.76 71.74
N GLN A 19 -5.74 -12.82 72.54
CA GLN A 19 -4.52 -13.20 73.28
C GLN A 19 -3.38 -13.67 72.37
N PHE A 20 -3.68 -14.21 71.18
CA PHE A 20 -2.64 -14.67 70.24
C PHE A 20 -1.89 -13.54 69.50
N ARG A 21 -2.16 -12.25 69.81
CA ARG A 21 -1.59 -11.09 69.10
C ARG A 21 -0.68 -10.16 69.92
N VAL A 22 -0.22 -10.55 71.12
CA VAL A 22 0.94 -9.90 71.77
C VAL A 22 1.87 -10.93 72.43
N VAL A 23 2.67 -11.63 71.61
CA VAL A 23 4.01 -12.07 72.03
C VAL A 23 5.02 -11.22 71.26
N GLY A 24 5.08 -9.95 71.63
CA GLY A 24 6.15 -9.06 71.20
C GLY A 24 7.43 -9.48 71.90
N SER A 25 8.23 -10.34 71.26
CA SER A 25 9.57 -10.66 71.74
C SER A 25 10.39 -9.37 71.74
N SER A 26 10.68 -8.84 72.93
CA SER A 26 11.53 -7.66 73.12
C SER A 26 13.01 -8.03 72.95
N ALA A 27 13.33 -8.66 71.83
CA ALA A 27 14.69 -8.71 71.32
C ALA A 27 15.10 -7.27 70.99
N THR A 28 15.94 -6.69 71.84
CA THR A 28 16.58 -5.41 71.58
C THR A 28 17.47 -5.57 70.36
N ALA A 29 16.94 -5.25 69.19
CA ALA A 29 17.71 -5.18 67.96
C ALA A 29 18.81 -4.13 68.17
N SER A 30 20.04 -4.61 68.38
CA SER A 30 21.22 -3.76 68.38
C SER A 30 21.38 -3.25 66.95
N THR A 31 20.90 -2.02 66.71
CA THR A 31 21.04 -1.31 65.43
C THR A 31 22.50 -0.90 65.21
N THR A 32 23.36 -1.90 65.10
CA THR A 32 24.57 -1.82 64.28
C THR A 32 24.12 -1.32 62.90
N PRO A 33 24.72 -0.24 62.38
CA PRO A 33 24.36 0.23 61.05
C PRO A 33 24.67 -0.89 60.06
N MET A 34 23.69 -1.30 59.25
CA MET A 34 23.89 -2.36 58.26
C MET A 34 25.08 -2.00 57.36
N GLU A 35 26.14 -2.79 57.46
CA GLU A 35 27.34 -2.66 56.64
C GLU A 35 26.95 -2.86 55.17
N ALA A 36 27.37 -1.94 54.31
CA ALA A 36 26.90 -1.89 52.94
C ALA A 36 27.55 -3.02 52.11
N ILE A 37 26.74 -3.93 51.59
CA ILE A 37 27.22 -5.06 50.80
C ILE A 37 27.71 -4.54 49.45
N THR A 38 29.02 -4.52 49.24
CA THR A 38 29.61 -4.18 47.93
C THR A 38 29.45 -5.37 46.98
N LEU A 39 28.92 -5.12 45.78
CA LEU A 39 28.80 -6.12 44.70
C LEU A 39 29.59 -5.68 43.48
N ARG A 40 30.48 -6.54 42.98
CA ARG A 40 31.27 -6.32 41.76
C ARG A 40 30.41 -6.69 40.56
N ILE A 41 29.92 -5.70 39.82
CA ILE A 41 28.93 -5.90 38.75
C ILE A 41 29.63 -5.89 37.41
N GLY A 42 29.60 -7.02 36.69
CA GLY A 42 30.07 -7.10 35.30
C GLY A 42 29.10 -6.38 34.36
N VAL A 43 29.61 -5.50 33.49
CA VAL A 43 28.79 -4.70 32.56
C VAL A 43 29.25 -4.91 31.11
N PRO A 44 28.37 -5.27 30.16
CA PRO A 44 28.76 -5.47 28.77
C PRO A 44 29.06 -4.13 28.10
N LYS A 45 30.32 -3.90 27.69
CA LYS A 45 30.62 -2.79 26.76
C LYS A 45 30.28 -3.21 25.34
N LYS A 46 29.43 -2.45 24.65
CA LYS A 46 29.16 -2.58 23.20
C LYS A 46 29.09 -1.19 22.57
N ASP A 47 29.70 -1.02 21.40
CA ASP A 47 29.72 0.26 20.68
C ASP A 47 28.42 0.53 19.89
N SER A 48 27.30 -0.08 20.28
CA SER A 48 26.01 -0.03 19.58
C SER A 48 24.85 -0.44 20.49
N PHE A 49 23.74 0.31 20.39
CA PHE A 49 22.63 0.34 21.37
C PHE A 49 23.03 0.92 22.73
N THR A 50 23.81 2.02 22.70
CA THR A 50 24.28 2.73 23.90
C THR A 50 23.16 3.34 24.74
N GLU A 51 21.94 3.43 24.21
CA GLU A 51 20.73 3.76 24.96
C GLU A 51 20.41 2.73 26.07
N PHE A 52 20.86 1.47 25.91
CA PHE A 52 20.69 0.41 26.89
C PHE A 52 21.83 0.36 27.91
N VAL A 53 23.07 0.34 27.41
CA VAL A 53 24.30 0.35 28.20
C VAL A 53 25.36 1.17 27.45
N ASN A 54 25.84 2.23 28.08
CA ASN A 54 26.94 3.08 27.61
C ASN A 54 28.08 3.05 28.63
N VAL A 55 29.30 2.78 28.16
CA VAL A 55 30.51 2.69 28.99
C VAL A 55 31.58 3.59 28.38
N PHE A 56 31.85 4.72 29.03
CA PHE A 56 32.90 5.66 28.62
C PHE A 56 34.01 5.74 29.68
N TYR A 57 35.23 6.00 29.22
CA TYR A 57 36.38 6.20 30.11
C TYR A 57 36.39 7.65 30.56
N ASN A 58 36.36 7.88 31.87
CA ASN A 58 36.58 9.22 32.43
C ASN A 58 38.07 9.42 32.69
N HIS A 59 38.56 10.66 32.63
CA HIS A 59 39.99 11.01 32.76
C HIS A 59 40.53 10.87 34.21
N THR A 60 39.87 10.07 35.03
CA THR A 60 40.13 9.80 36.46
C THR A 60 40.40 8.31 36.72
N ASP A 61 40.82 7.60 35.67
CA ASP A 61 41.07 6.15 35.62
C ASP A 61 39.90 5.29 36.13
N LYS A 62 38.69 5.75 35.84
CA LYS A 62 37.42 5.05 36.09
C LYS A 62 36.53 5.06 34.87
N TYR A 63 35.77 3.99 34.71
CA TYR A 63 34.72 3.90 33.70
C TYR A 63 33.40 4.38 34.30
N ASP A 64 32.78 5.38 33.66
CA ASP A 64 31.41 5.77 33.96
C ASP A 64 30.45 4.92 33.13
N VAL A 65 29.40 4.46 33.80
CA VAL A 65 28.46 3.46 33.29
C VAL A 65 27.04 4.01 33.39
N THR A 66 26.35 4.07 32.26
CA THR A 66 25.03 4.73 32.11
C THR A 66 24.14 3.97 31.13
N GLY A 67 22.86 4.31 31.06
CA GLY A 67 21.90 3.73 30.11
C GLY A 67 20.69 3.09 30.78
N PHE A 68 19.69 2.71 30.00
CA PHE A 68 18.41 2.20 30.50
C PHE A 68 18.57 1.02 31.48
N CYS A 69 19.41 0.03 31.17
CA CYS A 69 19.59 -1.15 32.03
C CYS A 69 20.23 -0.81 33.38
N ILE A 70 21.07 0.24 33.42
CA ILE A 70 21.77 0.72 34.61
C ILE A 70 20.82 1.54 35.49
N ASP A 71 20.02 2.42 34.88
CA ASP A 71 19.00 3.19 35.60
C ASP A 71 17.91 2.29 36.20
N VAL A 72 17.46 1.26 35.47
CA VAL A 72 16.52 0.27 35.99
C VAL A 72 17.14 -0.51 37.15
N PHE A 73 18.42 -0.91 37.06
CA PHE A 73 19.12 -1.56 38.16
C PHE A 73 19.19 -0.68 39.41
N ASN A 74 19.53 0.61 39.26
CA ASN A 74 19.57 1.56 40.37
C ASN A 74 18.19 1.77 41.01
N ALA A 75 17.12 1.93 40.21
CA ALA A 75 15.75 2.00 40.72
C ALA A 75 15.32 0.70 41.44
N VAL A 76 15.84 -0.46 41.02
CA VAL A 76 15.63 -1.74 41.70
C VAL A 76 16.38 -1.80 43.04
N LEU A 77 17.60 -1.25 43.14
CA LEU A 77 18.32 -1.12 44.42
C LEU A 77 17.53 -0.27 45.44
N GLU A 78 16.97 0.87 44.99
CA GLU A 78 16.13 1.75 45.82
C GLU A 78 14.86 1.04 46.34
N ASN A 79 14.41 -0.01 45.65
CA ASN A 79 13.24 -0.80 46.00
C ASN A 79 13.55 -2.08 46.81
N ILE A 80 14.79 -2.28 47.28
CA ILE A 80 15.18 -3.38 48.18
C ILE A 80 15.26 -2.85 49.63
N PRO A 81 14.24 -3.08 50.49
CA PRO A 81 14.21 -2.55 51.86
C PRO A 81 15.09 -3.34 52.85
N SER A 82 15.64 -4.49 52.44
CA SER A 82 16.18 -5.49 53.38
C SER A 82 17.68 -5.36 53.68
N PHE A 83 18.47 -4.72 52.83
CA PHE A 83 19.92 -4.53 53.01
C PHE A 83 20.45 -3.45 52.07
N LYS A 84 21.46 -2.68 52.52
CA LYS A 84 22.07 -1.62 51.73
C LYS A 84 23.14 -2.20 50.80
N ILE A 85 22.97 -2.03 49.49
CA ILE A 85 23.89 -2.52 48.46
C ILE A 85 24.75 -1.34 47.95
N SER A 86 26.04 -1.57 47.70
CA SER A 86 26.92 -0.64 47.02
C SER A 86 27.40 -1.25 45.68
N PRO A 87 26.91 -0.77 44.52
CA PRO A 87 27.31 -1.33 43.23
C PRO A 87 28.69 -0.83 42.79
N GLU A 88 29.62 -1.76 42.55
CA GLU A 88 30.91 -1.48 41.91
C GLU A 88 30.87 -1.96 40.45
N PHE A 89 30.48 -1.09 39.52
CA PHE A 89 30.39 -1.43 38.10
C PHE A 89 31.77 -1.62 37.47
N LYS A 90 32.00 -2.77 36.83
CA LYS A 90 33.23 -3.15 36.14
C LYS A 90 32.91 -3.58 34.72
N PRO A 91 33.23 -2.77 33.70
CA PRO A 91 32.91 -3.11 32.33
C PRO A 91 33.81 -4.22 31.80
N TYR A 92 33.23 -5.07 30.96
CA TYR A 92 33.90 -6.21 30.35
C TYR A 92 34.67 -5.76 29.11
N VAL A 93 35.93 -5.36 29.32
CA VAL A 93 36.79 -4.74 28.30
C VAL A 93 38.13 -5.44 28.10
N ASP A 94 38.64 -5.40 26.87
CA ASP A 94 39.98 -5.88 26.52
C ASP A 94 41.07 -4.87 26.91
N GLU A 95 42.34 -5.25 26.73
CA GLU A 95 43.53 -4.39 26.95
C GLU A 95 43.52 -3.07 26.14
N LYS A 96 42.62 -2.95 25.15
CA LYS A 96 42.47 -1.81 24.23
C LYS A 96 41.17 -1.04 24.50
N GLY A 97 40.48 -1.33 25.61
CA GLY A 97 39.24 -0.67 26.03
C GLY A 97 38.01 -1.00 25.17
N LYS A 98 38.08 -2.03 24.31
CA LYS A 98 36.97 -2.54 23.49
C LYS A 98 36.25 -3.67 24.21
N SER A 99 35.16 -4.20 23.63
CA SER A 99 34.40 -5.32 24.19
C SER A 99 35.27 -6.59 24.33
N ALA A 100 35.39 -7.16 25.54
CA ALA A 100 36.25 -8.33 25.77
C ALA A 100 35.73 -9.65 25.16
N GLY A 101 34.45 -9.75 24.83
CA GLY A 101 33.86 -11.00 24.32
C GLY A 101 32.36 -10.90 24.04
N SER A 102 31.71 -12.06 23.94
CA SER A 102 30.25 -12.17 23.84
C SER A 102 29.56 -11.94 25.19
N TYR A 103 28.22 -11.94 25.17
CA TYR A 103 27.43 -11.98 26.40
C TYR A 103 27.59 -13.31 27.14
N ASP A 104 27.83 -14.40 26.41
CA ASP A 104 27.96 -15.73 27.01
C ASP A 104 29.29 -15.81 27.78
N ASP A 105 30.38 -15.26 27.22
CA ASP A 105 31.69 -15.16 27.88
C ASP A 105 31.63 -14.33 29.17
N LEU A 106 30.93 -13.18 29.14
CA LEU A 106 30.70 -12.34 30.33
C LEU A 106 29.92 -13.08 31.42
N LEU A 107 28.94 -13.92 31.07
CA LEU A 107 28.23 -14.72 32.06
C LEU A 107 29.09 -15.85 32.63
N HIS A 108 30.05 -16.40 31.86
CA HIS A 108 31.01 -17.37 32.37
C HIS A 108 32.02 -16.77 33.37
N GLU A 109 32.11 -15.44 33.50
CA GLU A 109 32.90 -14.77 34.54
C GLU A 109 32.22 -14.78 35.93
N ILE A 110 30.91 -15.04 36.00
CA ILE A 110 30.19 -15.19 37.28
C ILE A 110 30.62 -16.48 38.01
N PRO A 111 30.58 -17.70 37.41
CA PRO A 111 31.11 -18.92 38.04
C PRO A 111 32.59 -18.83 38.46
N LYS A 112 33.40 -18.05 37.73
CA LYS A 112 34.81 -17.78 38.06
C LYS A 112 34.99 -16.84 39.26
N LYS A 113 33.92 -16.24 39.77
CA LYS A 113 33.89 -15.22 40.84
C LYS A 113 34.64 -13.93 40.49
N THR A 114 34.79 -13.63 39.20
CA THR A 114 35.31 -12.34 38.71
C THR A 114 34.30 -11.22 39.01
N TYR A 115 33.01 -11.53 38.82
CA TYR A 115 31.86 -10.66 39.13
C TYR A 115 30.87 -11.38 40.06
N ASP A 116 30.18 -10.61 40.90
CA ASP A 116 29.13 -11.09 41.82
C ASP A 116 27.72 -11.02 41.21
N ALA A 117 27.57 -10.25 40.12
CA ALA A 117 26.40 -10.18 39.26
C ALA A 117 26.80 -9.62 37.89
N VAL A 118 25.94 -9.76 36.88
CA VAL A 118 26.06 -9.07 35.58
C VAL A 118 24.78 -8.28 35.30
N VAL A 119 24.96 -7.01 34.91
CA VAL A 119 23.90 -6.04 34.64
C VAL A 119 24.15 -5.41 33.27
N GLY A 120 23.12 -5.43 32.41
CA GLY A 120 23.19 -4.85 31.08
C GLY A 120 22.09 -5.41 30.18
N ASP A 121 22.24 -5.28 28.88
CA ASP A 121 21.27 -5.73 27.88
C ASP A 121 21.36 -7.26 27.60
N VAL A 122 21.32 -8.04 28.68
CA VAL A 122 21.47 -9.51 28.68
C VAL A 122 20.12 -10.19 28.54
N THR A 123 19.90 -10.85 27.39
CA THR A 123 18.71 -11.69 27.18
C THR A 123 18.75 -12.94 28.06
N ILE A 124 17.67 -13.22 28.77
CA ILE A 124 17.44 -14.49 29.48
C ILE A 124 17.23 -15.60 28.43
N LEU A 125 17.99 -16.69 28.55
CA LEU A 125 17.94 -17.85 27.64
C LEU A 125 18.15 -19.15 28.44
N ALA A 126 17.48 -20.24 28.04
CA ALA A 126 17.60 -21.55 28.70
C ALA A 126 19.06 -22.04 28.79
N ASP A 127 19.82 -21.94 27.69
CA ASP A 127 21.24 -22.33 27.63
C ASP A 127 22.11 -21.56 28.64
N ARG A 128 21.77 -20.29 28.92
CA ARG A 128 22.47 -19.45 29.92
C ARG A 128 22.06 -19.82 31.35
N ALA A 129 20.79 -20.15 31.54
CA ALA A 129 20.21 -20.53 32.83
C ALA A 129 20.75 -21.87 33.38
N THR A 130 21.61 -22.59 32.64
CA THR A 130 22.29 -23.79 33.16
C THR A 130 23.52 -23.47 34.00
N TYR A 131 24.01 -22.23 34.01
CA TYR A 131 25.23 -21.84 34.76
C TYR A 131 25.14 -20.48 35.51
N VAL A 132 24.07 -19.72 35.32
CA VAL A 132 23.74 -18.49 36.08
C VAL A 132 22.24 -18.43 36.38
N ASP A 133 21.87 -17.84 37.52
CA ASP A 133 20.48 -17.54 37.84
C ASP A 133 20.08 -16.18 37.23
N PHE A 134 18.93 -16.10 36.57
CA PHE A 134 18.36 -14.84 36.10
C PHE A 134 17.26 -14.33 37.02
N THR A 135 17.16 -13.01 37.16
CA THR A 135 15.97 -12.37 37.72
C THR A 135 14.76 -12.51 36.79
N LEU A 136 13.57 -12.22 37.32
CA LEU A 136 12.43 -11.85 36.47
C LEU A 136 12.84 -10.71 35.49
N PRO A 137 12.28 -10.70 34.27
CA PRO A 137 12.65 -9.73 33.25
C PRO A 137 12.06 -8.34 33.51
N TYR A 138 12.77 -7.31 33.05
CA TYR A 138 12.37 -5.90 33.18
C TYR A 138 12.03 -5.22 31.85
N THR A 139 11.86 -5.98 30.76
CA THR A 139 11.55 -5.47 29.42
C THR A 139 10.57 -6.35 28.64
N LYS A 140 9.93 -5.79 27.59
CA LYS A 140 9.09 -6.56 26.67
C LYS A 140 9.88 -7.67 25.97
N THR A 141 9.26 -8.84 25.89
CA THR A 141 9.83 -10.14 25.51
C THR A 141 9.91 -10.37 23.99
N GLY A 142 10.80 -11.27 23.58
CA GLY A 142 10.82 -11.86 22.24
C GLY A 142 11.52 -11.08 21.12
N VAL A 143 11.55 -11.70 19.95
CA VAL A 143 12.16 -11.23 18.70
C VAL A 143 11.07 -11.04 17.64
N LYS A 144 11.05 -9.88 16.96
CA LYS A 144 10.19 -9.65 15.77
C LYS A 144 11.07 -9.47 14.52
N MET A 145 10.48 -9.72 13.35
CA MET A 145 11.09 -9.40 12.06
C MET A 145 10.80 -7.93 11.70
N LEU A 146 11.84 -7.12 11.55
CA LEU A 146 11.77 -5.74 11.09
C LEU A 146 11.97 -5.68 9.56
N VAL A 147 11.08 -4.96 8.88
CA VAL A 147 11.17 -4.70 7.43
C VAL A 147 10.97 -3.23 7.12
N ARG A 148 11.49 -2.80 5.97
CA ARG A 148 11.20 -1.48 5.41
C ARG A 148 9.77 -1.47 4.83
N VAL A 149 9.03 -0.40 5.10
CA VAL A 149 7.70 -0.17 4.52
C VAL A 149 7.83 0.09 3.01
N LYS A 150 7.00 -0.55 2.19
CA LYS A 150 6.66 -0.05 0.85
C LYS A 150 5.47 0.88 1.02
N TYR A 151 5.65 2.18 0.79
CA TYR A 151 4.52 3.10 0.75
C TYR A 151 3.60 2.70 -0.41
N GLY A 152 2.41 2.17 -0.10
CA GLY A 152 1.50 1.54 -1.08
C GLY A 152 0.93 2.48 -2.15
N ARG A 153 1.20 3.79 -2.04
CA ARG A 153 0.84 4.82 -3.02
C ARG A 153 1.82 4.90 -4.19
N HIS A 154 1.86 3.82 -4.99
CA HIS A 154 1.89 4.02 -6.44
C HIS A 154 0.52 4.60 -6.83
N LEU A 155 0.40 5.94 -6.77
CA LEU A 155 -0.76 6.70 -7.23
C LEU A 155 -0.84 6.63 -8.76
N ASN A 156 -1.12 5.46 -9.30
CA ASN A 156 -1.28 5.28 -10.73
C ASN A 156 -2.40 6.21 -11.22
N MET A 157 -2.16 6.85 -12.37
CA MET A 157 -3.04 7.84 -13.02
C MET A 157 -4.49 7.35 -13.29
N TRP A 158 -4.73 6.05 -13.09
CA TRP A 158 -5.99 5.31 -13.29
C TRP A 158 -6.64 4.87 -11.96
N ILE A 159 -6.34 5.54 -10.84
CA ILE A 159 -6.77 5.10 -9.50
C ILE A 159 -8.29 4.97 -9.35
N PHE A 160 -9.08 5.71 -10.13
CA PHE A 160 -10.53 5.63 -10.17
C PHE A 160 -11.09 4.30 -10.69
N LEU A 161 -10.30 3.49 -11.41
CA LEU A 161 -10.73 2.15 -11.86
C LEU A 161 -10.58 1.07 -10.77
N ARG A 162 -9.71 1.28 -9.77
CA ARG A 162 -9.38 0.29 -8.73
C ARG A 162 -10.54 -0.19 -7.82
N PRO A 163 -11.59 0.58 -7.50
CA PRO A 163 -12.62 0.14 -6.57
C PRO A 163 -13.39 -1.13 -7.00
N PHE A 164 -13.44 -1.41 -8.31
CA PHE A 164 -14.07 -2.59 -8.88
C PHE A 164 -13.06 -3.41 -9.69
N SER A 165 -13.21 -4.75 -9.69
CA SER A 165 -12.40 -5.61 -10.56
C SER A 165 -12.81 -5.48 -12.03
N TRP A 166 -11.91 -5.84 -12.94
CA TRP A 166 -12.20 -5.85 -14.38
C TRP A 166 -13.38 -6.77 -14.73
N ASP A 167 -13.57 -7.86 -13.99
CA ASP A 167 -14.69 -8.79 -14.15
C ASP A 167 -16.02 -8.12 -13.83
N LEU A 168 -16.06 -7.31 -12.76
CA LEU A 168 -17.25 -6.54 -12.39
C LEU A 168 -17.52 -5.39 -13.38
N TRP A 169 -16.49 -4.68 -13.84
CA TRP A 169 -16.62 -3.68 -14.92
C TRP A 169 -17.21 -4.31 -16.20
N LEU A 170 -16.72 -5.50 -16.60
CA LEU A 170 -17.23 -6.22 -17.77
C LEU A 170 -18.67 -6.70 -17.55
N ALA A 171 -19.01 -7.22 -16.37
CA ALA A 171 -20.36 -7.63 -16.03
C ALA A 171 -21.36 -6.47 -16.09
N ILE A 172 -20.99 -5.27 -15.62
CA ILE A 172 -21.80 -4.06 -15.73
C ILE A 172 -22.06 -3.72 -17.21
N ILE A 173 -21.03 -3.74 -18.07
CA ILE A 173 -21.17 -3.46 -19.50
C ILE A 173 -22.12 -4.47 -20.18
N ILE A 174 -21.94 -5.77 -19.91
CA ILE A 174 -22.80 -6.83 -20.46
C ILE A 174 -24.25 -6.67 -19.99
N PHE A 175 -24.49 -6.37 -18.71
CA PHE A 175 -25.83 -6.20 -18.17
C PHE A 175 -26.51 -4.92 -18.67
N CYS A 176 -25.78 -3.81 -18.84
CA CYS A 176 -26.26 -2.61 -19.52
C CYS A 176 -26.78 -2.91 -20.94
N ILE A 177 -26.00 -3.65 -21.73
CA ILE A 177 -26.38 -4.04 -23.10
C ILE A 177 -27.59 -4.97 -23.08
N PHE A 178 -27.63 -5.94 -22.17
CA PHE A 178 -28.77 -6.86 -22.01
C PHE A 178 -30.07 -6.12 -21.67
N ILE A 179 -30.07 -5.24 -20.65
CA ILE A 179 -31.24 -4.46 -20.25
C ILE A 179 -31.67 -3.48 -21.34
N GLY A 180 -30.72 -2.81 -22.00
CA GLY A 180 -31.01 -1.95 -23.16
C GLY A 180 -31.68 -2.73 -24.31
N GLY A 181 -31.21 -3.94 -24.58
CA GLY A 181 -31.81 -4.86 -25.55
C GLY A 181 -33.22 -5.31 -25.17
N VAL A 182 -33.45 -5.65 -23.90
CA VAL A 182 -34.79 -6.02 -23.39
C VAL A 182 -35.77 -4.85 -23.53
N ILE A 183 -35.38 -3.64 -23.13
CA ILE A 183 -36.20 -2.42 -23.27
C ILE A 183 -36.51 -2.15 -24.76
N LEU A 184 -35.50 -2.24 -25.63
CA LEU A 184 -35.66 -2.04 -27.07
C LEU A 184 -36.63 -3.07 -27.69
N ILE A 185 -36.57 -4.35 -27.31
CA ILE A 185 -37.51 -5.38 -27.76
C ILE A 185 -38.94 -5.09 -27.26
N MET A 186 -39.07 -4.69 -25.98
CA MET A 186 -40.37 -4.35 -25.40
C MET A 186 -41.02 -3.14 -26.08
N GLU A 187 -40.24 -2.13 -26.47
CA GLU A 187 -40.73 -0.90 -27.11
C GLU A 187 -40.95 -1.05 -28.63
N ARG A 188 -40.09 -1.80 -29.34
CA ARG A 188 -40.27 -2.08 -30.79
C ARG A 188 -41.64 -2.70 -31.09
N ASN A 189 -42.13 -3.53 -30.18
CA ASN A 189 -43.46 -4.14 -30.24
C ASN A 189 -44.61 -3.17 -29.85
N VAL A 190 -44.44 -1.84 -30.00
CA VAL A 190 -45.54 -0.87 -29.96
C VAL A 190 -45.55 0.04 -31.19
N ASN A 191 -44.37 0.46 -31.70
CA ASN A 191 -44.30 1.25 -32.93
C ASN A 191 -44.96 0.51 -34.12
N ILE A 192 -44.84 -0.82 -34.17
CA ILE A 192 -45.44 -1.67 -35.22
C ILE A 192 -46.99 -1.67 -35.15
N SER A 193 -47.59 -1.38 -33.99
CA SER A 193 -49.04 -1.43 -33.77
C SER A 193 -49.76 -0.09 -33.80
N GLU A 194 -49.02 1.04 -33.91
CA GLU A 194 -49.60 2.40 -33.90
C GLU A 194 -49.57 3.05 -35.30
N ASP A 195 -48.77 2.53 -36.24
CA ASP A 195 -48.59 3.03 -37.61
C ASP A 195 -49.75 2.67 -38.57
N SER A 196 -50.90 2.19 -38.04
CA SER A 196 -52.10 1.85 -38.82
C SER A 196 -53.11 3.01 -38.94
N SER A 197 -52.68 4.26 -38.73
CA SER A 197 -53.52 5.47 -38.79
C SER A 197 -52.89 6.58 -39.67
N PRO A 198 -53.22 6.66 -40.97
CA PRO A 198 -52.52 7.52 -41.92
C PRO A 198 -53.04 8.98 -41.92
N SER A 199 -52.52 9.85 -41.05
CA SER A 199 -52.94 11.27 -41.02
C SER A 199 -51.89 12.29 -40.53
N SER A 200 -50.63 12.23 -40.97
CA SER A 200 -49.65 13.33 -40.76
C SER A 200 -48.48 13.30 -41.77
N PRO A 201 -48.50 14.09 -42.86
CA PRO A 201 -47.47 14.07 -43.89
C PRO A 201 -46.26 15.00 -43.59
N LEU A 202 -45.72 14.98 -42.35
CA LEU A 202 -44.48 15.71 -42.03
C LEU A 202 -43.61 15.10 -40.91
N ALA A 203 -43.58 13.77 -40.77
CA ALA A 203 -42.61 13.08 -39.93
C ALA A 203 -41.33 12.76 -40.73
N THR A 204 -40.18 13.34 -40.35
CA THR A 204 -38.89 13.01 -41.01
C THR A 204 -38.31 11.69 -40.49
N PRO A 205 -37.76 10.82 -41.37
CA PRO A 205 -37.22 9.51 -40.97
C PRO A 205 -36.01 9.59 -40.03
N GLN A 206 -35.45 10.79 -39.84
CA GLN A 206 -34.37 11.08 -38.92
C GLN A 206 -34.79 11.00 -37.44
N ARG A 207 -36.09 11.19 -37.10
CA ARG A 207 -36.58 11.09 -35.72
C ARG A 207 -36.53 9.66 -35.17
N GLU A 208 -36.72 8.64 -36.00
CA GLU A 208 -36.73 7.24 -35.54
C GLU A 208 -35.33 6.71 -35.25
N GLN A 209 -34.36 7.01 -36.13
CA GLN A 209 -32.97 6.62 -35.93
C GLN A 209 -32.38 7.29 -34.67
N LEU A 210 -32.76 8.55 -34.40
CA LEU A 210 -32.41 9.24 -33.16
C LEU A 210 -32.99 8.58 -31.91
N LYS A 211 -34.23 8.05 -31.95
CA LYS A 211 -34.78 7.27 -30.81
C LYS A 211 -33.92 6.05 -30.51
N ILE A 212 -33.61 5.22 -31.51
CA ILE A 212 -32.87 3.95 -31.31
C ILE A 212 -31.47 4.22 -30.73
N VAL A 213 -30.75 5.21 -31.24
CA VAL A 213 -29.42 5.60 -30.72
C VAL A 213 -29.53 6.19 -29.32
N SER A 214 -30.56 7.00 -29.03
CA SER A 214 -30.80 7.54 -27.69
C SER A 214 -31.23 6.47 -26.68
N ILE A 215 -31.88 5.39 -27.10
CA ILE A 215 -32.28 4.26 -26.24
C ILE A 215 -31.07 3.41 -25.82
N LEU A 216 -30.05 3.29 -26.67
CA LEU A 216 -28.81 2.60 -26.31
C LEU A 216 -27.96 3.37 -25.28
N TRP A 217 -28.09 4.70 -25.21
CA TRP A 217 -27.41 5.58 -24.24
C TRP A 217 -28.23 5.83 -22.95
N LEU A 218 -29.53 5.56 -22.99
CA LEU A 218 -30.51 5.83 -21.93
C LEU A 218 -30.17 5.22 -20.55
N PRO A 219 -29.62 3.98 -20.44
CA PRO A 219 -29.23 3.41 -19.16
C PRO A 219 -28.16 4.22 -18.41
N LEU A 220 -27.34 4.99 -19.14
CA LEU A 220 -26.21 5.76 -18.60
C LEU A 220 -26.60 7.22 -18.28
N SER A 221 -27.48 7.83 -19.08
CA SER A 221 -27.90 9.23 -18.88
C SER A 221 -28.86 9.43 -17.71
N GLN A 222 -29.72 8.45 -17.41
CA GLN A 222 -30.72 8.53 -16.34
C GLN A 222 -30.13 8.61 -14.92
N VAL A 223 -28.87 8.19 -14.72
CA VAL A 223 -28.15 8.33 -13.43
C VAL A 223 -27.81 9.81 -13.14
N VAL A 224 -27.74 10.65 -14.18
CA VAL A 224 -27.31 12.06 -14.08
C VAL A 224 -28.46 13.04 -14.36
N ILE A 225 -29.46 12.68 -15.18
CA ILE A 225 -30.57 13.57 -15.56
C ILE A 225 -31.92 12.82 -15.47
N PRO A 226 -32.79 13.16 -14.49
CA PRO A 226 -34.08 12.49 -14.29
C PRO A 226 -35.19 13.03 -15.21
N GLN A 227 -35.02 12.91 -16.54
CA GLN A 227 -36.09 13.18 -17.50
C GLN A 227 -37.05 11.97 -17.60
N ARG A 228 -38.32 12.18 -17.23
CA ARG A 228 -39.32 11.13 -16.96
C ARG A 228 -40.06 10.56 -18.19
N GLU A 229 -39.88 11.12 -19.38
CA GLU A 229 -40.85 11.00 -20.49
C GLU A 229 -40.33 10.24 -21.72
N MET A 230 -39.49 9.21 -21.53
CA MET A 230 -38.88 8.46 -22.64
C MET A 230 -39.40 7.04 -22.88
N VAL A 231 -40.28 6.49 -22.03
CA VAL A 231 -40.74 5.08 -22.15
C VAL A 231 -42.25 4.98 -22.09
N ALA A 232 -42.87 4.38 -23.11
CA ALA A 232 -44.33 4.28 -23.22
C ALA A 232 -44.95 3.20 -22.30
N LYS A 233 -44.39 1.98 -22.29
CA LYS A 233 -45.00 0.81 -21.60
C LYS A 233 -44.71 0.78 -20.10
N ASN A 234 -45.75 0.60 -19.29
CA ASN A 234 -45.62 0.40 -17.82
C ASN A 234 -44.71 -0.77 -17.43
N CYS A 235 -44.75 -1.89 -18.17
CA CYS A 235 -43.83 -3.02 -17.92
C CYS A 235 -42.36 -2.65 -18.19
N SER A 236 -42.08 -1.82 -19.19
CA SER A 236 -40.73 -1.35 -19.48
C SER A 236 -40.26 -0.28 -18.48
N ARG A 237 -41.19 0.51 -17.92
CA ARG A 237 -40.91 1.40 -16.78
C ARG A 237 -40.52 0.61 -15.53
N PHE A 238 -41.16 -0.55 -15.27
CA PHE A 238 -40.78 -1.43 -14.17
C PHE A 238 -39.35 -1.99 -14.34
N VAL A 239 -39.01 -2.50 -15.53
CA VAL A 239 -37.64 -2.96 -15.85
C VAL A 239 -36.62 -1.82 -15.67
N LEU A 240 -36.93 -0.61 -16.13
CA LEU A 240 -36.08 0.57 -15.95
C LEU A 240 -35.90 0.94 -14.47
N VAL A 241 -36.96 0.88 -13.65
CA VAL A 241 -36.86 1.16 -12.20
C VAL A 241 -35.98 0.12 -11.50
N VAL A 242 -36.11 -1.17 -11.81
CA VAL A 242 -35.25 -2.23 -11.26
C VAL A 242 -33.78 -2.01 -11.68
N TRP A 243 -33.52 -1.62 -12.92
CA TRP A 243 -32.19 -1.22 -13.37
C TRP A 243 -31.63 -0.02 -12.60
N LEU A 244 -32.43 1.03 -12.40
CA LEU A 244 -31.99 2.23 -11.68
C LEU A 244 -31.68 1.95 -10.20
N VAL A 245 -32.41 1.03 -9.55
CA VAL A 245 -32.06 0.55 -8.20
C VAL A 245 -30.71 -0.18 -8.20
N LEU A 246 -30.46 -1.07 -9.17
CA LEU A 246 -29.18 -1.77 -9.29
C LEU A 246 -28.02 -0.80 -9.57
N ALA A 247 -28.19 0.15 -10.49
CA ALA A 247 -27.22 1.18 -10.81
C ALA A 247 -26.93 2.11 -9.63
N PHE A 248 -27.94 2.45 -8.82
CA PHE A 248 -27.78 3.21 -7.59
C PHE A 248 -26.97 2.44 -6.54
N VAL A 249 -27.27 1.16 -6.32
CA VAL A 249 -26.49 0.30 -5.40
C VAL A 249 -25.03 0.22 -5.86
N LEU A 250 -24.77 0.01 -7.15
CA LEU A 250 -23.41 0.02 -7.70
C LEU A 250 -22.69 1.35 -7.49
N LEU A 251 -23.37 2.50 -7.67
CA LEU A 251 -22.79 3.82 -7.41
C LEU A 251 -22.46 4.04 -5.92
N GLN A 252 -23.32 3.57 -5.00
CA GLN A 252 -23.04 3.63 -3.57
C GLN A 252 -21.87 2.73 -3.18
N SER A 253 -21.84 1.47 -3.67
CA SER A 253 -20.73 0.55 -3.45
C SER A 253 -19.40 1.09 -4.02
N TYR A 254 -19.40 1.66 -5.23
CA TYR A 254 -18.22 2.33 -5.79
C TYR A 254 -17.71 3.46 -4.88
N THR A 255 -18.63 4.33 -4.42
CA THR A 255 -18.29 5.48 -3.59
C THR A 255 -17.74 5.06 -2.22
N ALA A 256 -18.36 4.06 -1.58
CA ALA A 256 -17.90 3.48 -0.32
C ALA A 256 -16.52 2.79 -0.47
N SER A 257 -16.32 1.98 -1.52
CA SER A 257 -15.05 1.31 -1.79
C SER A 257 -13.92 2.29 -2.14
N TYR A 258 -14.21 3.34 -2.92
CA TYR A 258 -13.24 4.39 -3.22
C TYR A 258 -12.87 5.19 -1.96
N SER A 259 -13.86 5.55 -1.13
CA SER A 259 -13.63 6.24 0.15
C SER A 259 -12.76 5.38 1.09
N SER A 260 -13.09 4.11 1.26
CA SER A 260 -12.29 3.16 2.05
C SER A 260 -10.86 3.00 1.53
N MET A 261 -10.65 2.98 0.21
CA MET A 261 -9.31 2.92 -0.38
C MET A 261 -8.51 4.23 -0.23
N LEU A 262 -9.16 5.35 0.07
CA LEU A 262 -8.51 6.63 0.37
C LEU A 262 -8.20 6.80 1.87
N THR A 263 -9.03 6.26 2.77
CA THR A 263 -8.82 6.34 4.23
C THR A 263 -7.86 5.28 4.76
N VAL A 264 -7.79 4.09 4.17
CA VAL A 264 -6.84 3.05 4.59
C VAL A 264 -5.45 3.32 4.03
N ASP A 265 -4.59 3.94 4.84
CA ASP A 265 -3.16 4.11 4.55
C ASP A 265 -2.42 2.75 4.61
N GLN A 266 -2.45 2.04 3.48
CA GLN A 266 -1.77 0.75 3.33
C GLN A 266 -0.24 0.92 3.32
N LEU A 267 0.35 0.98 4.52
CA LEU A 267 1.77 0.75 4.79
C LEU A 267 2.11 -0.73 4.58
N GLN A 268 1.99 -1.22 3.34
CA GLN A 268 2.31 -2.61 3.03
C GLN A 268 3.80 -2.87 3.34
N PRO A 269 4.12 -3.87 4.19
CA PRO A 269 5.52 -4.23 4.40
C PRO A 269 6.12 -4.78 3.10
N ARG A 270 7.46 -4.70 2.95
CA ARG A 270 8.10 -5.15 1.71
C ARG A 270 7.87 -6.64 1.41
N TYR A 271 7.73 -7.45 2.47
CA TYR A 271 7.47 -8.89 2.51
C TYR A 271 6.47 -9.20 3.62
N MET A 272 5.57 -10.16 3.43
CA MET A 272 4.45 -10.41 4.35
C MET A 272 4.73 -11.53 5.37
N SER A 273 5.70 -12.42 5.12
CA SER A 273 5.96 -13.56 6.00
C SER A 273 7.43 -13.98 6.02
N VAL A 274 7.83 -14.69 7.06
CA VAL A 274 9.16 -15.31 7.16
C VAL A 274 9.31 -16.49 6.17
N LYS A 275 8.23 -17.20 5.86
CA LYS A 275 8.21 -18.27 4.85
C LYS A 275 8.62 -17.75 3.47
N GLU A 276 8.07 -16.60 3.06
CA GLU A 276 8.41 -15.93 1.81
C GLU A 276 9.91 -15.63 1.69
N LEU A 277 10.58 -15.29 2.79
CA LEU A 277 12.02 -15.03 2.79
C LEU A 277 12.85 -16.31 2.63
N ILE A 278 12.41 -17.42 3.24
CA ILE A 278 13.06 -18.73 3.16
C ILE A 278 12.89 -19.31 1.74
N GLU A 279 11.65 -19.37 1.25
CA GLU A 279 11.29 -19.94 -0.06
C GLU A 279 11.96 -19.21 -1.24
N LYS A 280 12.20 -17.90 -1.11
CA LYS A 280 12.86 -17.06 -2.12
C LYS A 280 14.37 -16.88 -1.89
N GLY A 281 14.97 -17.57 -0.92
CA GLY A 281 16.41 -17.45 -0.60
C GLY A 281 16.86 -16.03 -0.26
N HIS A 282 15.99 -15.22 0.35
CA HIS A 282 16.27 -13.82 0.64
C HIS A 282 17.20 -13.66 1.85
N LYS A 283 18.21 -12.79 1.70
CA LYS A 283 19.15 -12.46 2.78
C LYS A 283 18.48 -11.71 3.93
N VAL A 284 18.86 -12.04 5.16
CA VAL A 284 18.30 -11.49 6.41
C VAL A 284 19.40 -11.05 7.37
N GLY A 285 19.14 -10.01 8.15
CA GLY A 285 20.08 -9.46 9.13
C GLY A 285 19.82 -9.88 10.59
N TYR A 286 20.83 -9.77 11.44
CA TYR A 286 20.73 -9.90 12.90
C TYR A 286 21.80 -9.05 13.63
N ARG A 287 21.62 -8.78 14.93
CA ARG A 287 22.62 -8.07 15.77
C ARG A 287 23.87 -8.93 15.94
N ASN A 288 25.04 -8.42 15.61
CA ASN A 288 26.29 -9.14 15.81
C ASN A 288 26.49 -9.51 17.29
N GLY A 289 26.91 -10.75 17.57
CA GLY A 289 27.01 -11.29 18.92
C GLY A 289 25.68 -11.64 19.62
N SER A 290 24.53 -11.61 18.93
CA SER A 290 23.25 -12.09 19.46
C SER A 290 22.97 -13.57 19.12
N PHE A 291 22.32 -14.27 20.06
CA PHE A 291 21.83 -15.65 19.93
C PHE A 291 20.90 -15.88 18.72
N VAL A 292 20.26 -14.80 18.23
CA VAL A 292 19.31 -14.79 17.10
C VAL A 292 19.84 -15.55 15.87
N LYS A 293 21.15 -15.52 15.60
CA LYS A 293 21.73 -16.31 14.49
C LYS A 293 21.53 -17.80 14.69
N ASN A 294 22.05 -18.34 15.79
CA ASN A 294 22.20 -19.77 15.96
C ASN A 294 20.87 -20.40 16.41
N GLN A 295 20.26 -19.88 17.48
CA GLN A 295 19.05 -20.47 18.07
C GLN A 295 17.80 -20.19 17.23
N LEU A 296 17.63 -18.97 16.70
CA LEU A 296 16.41 -18.60 15.98
C LEU A 296 16.52 -18.84 14.48
N LEU A 297 17.47 -18.18 13.79
CA LEU A 297 17.53 -18.20 12.32
C LEU A 297 17.97 -19.57 11.78
N VAL A 298 19.06 -20.15 12.31
CA VAL A 298 19.58 -21.43 11.83
C VAL A 298 18.83 -22.63 12.42
N GLN A 299 18.75 -22.77 13.75
CA GLN A 299 18.15 -23.97 14.37
C GLN A 299 16.61 -24.05 14.21
N ARG A 300 15.87 -22.98 14.59
CA ARG A 300 14.40 -23.00 14.55
C ARG A 300 13.82 -22.71 13.16
N LEU A 301 14.30 -21.66 12.49
CA LEU A 301 13.75 -21.18 11.22
C LEU A 301 14.43 -21.79 9.98
N LYS A 302 15.55 -22.50 10.13
CA LYS A 302 16.26 -23.21 9.06
C LYS A 302 16.66 -22.32 7.87
N PHE A 303 17.02 -21.07 8.14
CA PHE A 303 17.70 -20.24 7.16
C PHE A 303 19.09 -20.82 6.85
N ASP A 304 19.46 -20.78 5.57
CA ASP A 304 20.83 -21.07 5.14
C ASP A 304 21.80 -20.07 5.80
N PRO A 305 22.86 -20.53 6.49
CA PRO A 305 23.87 -19.66 7.11
C PRO A 305 24.52 -18.63 6.17
N SER A 306 24.59 -18.90 4.86
CA SER A 306 25.11 -17.96 3.84
C SER A 306 24.18 -16.75 3.60
N ASN A 307 22.90 -16.86 3.94
CA ASN A 307 21.90 -15.82 3.79
C ASN A 307 21.67 -14.99 5.07
N VAL A 308 22.42 -15.26 6.14
CA VAL A 308 22.25 -14.63 7.47
C VAL A 308 23.43 -13.72 7.81
N MET A 309 23.22 -12.40 7.76
CA MET A 309 24.27 -11.38 7.84
C MET A 309 24.31 -10.64 9.20
N PRO A 310 25.48 -10.52 9.87
CA PRO A 310 25.63 -9.72 11.07
C PRO A 310 25.65 -8.22 10.77
N PHE A 311 25.08 -7.43 11.67
CA PHE A 311 25.21 -5.97 11.70
C PHE A 311 25.49 -5.48 13.12
N GLY A 312 26.34 -4.48 13.28
CA GLY A 312 26.67 -3.88 14.57
C GLY A 312 25.64 -2.84 15.02
N SER A 313 25.46 -1.82 14.20
CA SER A 313 24.77 -0.58 14.55
C SER A 313 23.39 -0.39 13.91
N ILE A 314 22.57 0.48 14.51
CA ILE A 314 21.24 0.84 14.00
C ILE A 314 21.32 1.56 12.63
N ASP A 315 22.42 2.24 12.33
CA ASP A 315 22.63 2.89 11.03
C ASP A 315 23.03 1.91 9.93
N GLU A 316 23.72 0.80 10.25
CA GLU A 316 23.86 -0.34 9.33
C GLU A 316 22.50 -0.96 9.03
N TYR A 317 21.62 -1.11 10.01
CA TYR A 317 20.27 -1.67 9.80
C TYR A 317 19.49 -0.82 8.79
N ARG A 318 19.51 0.52 8.96
CA ARG A 318 18.98 1.48 7.99
C ARG A 318 19.64 1.32 6.61
N HIS A 319 20.97 1.22 6.56
CA HIS A 319 21.68 1.11 5.29
C HIS A 319 21.31 -0.17 4.53
N ALA A 320 21.33 -1.32 5.19
CA ALA A 320 21.07 -2.63 4.59
C ALA A 320 19.60 -2.77 4.13
N LEU A 321 18.63 -2.28 4.91
CA LEU A 321 17.21 -2.25 4.52
C LEU A 321 16.88 -1.16 3.48
N LYS A 322 17.65 -0.05 3.42
CA LYS A 322 17.48 0.99 2.40
C LYS A 322 18.01 0.54 1.04
N SER A 323 19.21 -0.06 1.02
CA SER A 323 19.88 -0.57 -0.19
C SER A 323 19.27 -1.88 -0.70
N GLY A 324 18.73 -2.72 0.19
CA GLY A 324 18.22 -4.05 -0.17
C GLY A 324 19.28 -5.17 -0.08
N ILE A 325 20.43 -4.91 0.57
CA ILE A 325 21.43 -5.94 0.91
C ILE A 325 20.79 -7.07 1.73
N VAL A 326 19.85 -6.71 2.62
CA VAL A 326 18.95 -7.66 3.28
C VAL A 326 17.49 -7.26 3.09
N SER A 327 16.62 -8.26 3.07
CA SER A 327 15.18 -8.12 2.89
C SER A 327 14.44 -7.83 4.21
N ALA A 328 14.98 -8.33 5.32
CA ALA A 328 14.49 -8.14 6.68
C ALA A 328 15.64 -8.21 7.69
N ILE A 329 15.42 -7.74 8.92
CA ILE A 329 16.36 -7.92 10.04
C ILE A 329 15.59 -8.45 11.25
N PHE A 330 16.10 -9.49 11.90
CA PHE A 330 15.50 -10.08 13.10
C PHE A 330 16.13 -9.46 14.35
N VAL A 331 15.30 -8.87 15.20
CA VAL A 331 15.73 -8.01 16.31
C VAL A 331 14.83 -8.21 17.53
N GLU A 332 15.40 -8.23 18.74
CA GLU A 332 14.65 -8.26 20.00
C GLU A 332 13.81 -6.98 20.17
N VAL A 333 12.60 -7.11 20.72
CA VAL A 333 11.61 -6.02 20.82
C VAL A 333 12.15 -4.73 21.47
N PRO A 334 13.01 -4.76 22.52
CA PRO A 334 13.57 -3.54 23.10
C PRO A 334 14.38 -2.69 22.10
N TYR A 335 15.27 -3.30 21.32
CA TYR A 335 16.07 -2.58 20.32
C TYR A 335 15.23 -2.04 19.16
N ILE A 336 14.09 -2.67 18.87
CA ILE A 336 13.11 -2.15 17.91
C ILE A 336 12.51 -0.83 18.41
N LYS A 337 12.32 -0.62 19.73
CA LYS A 337 11.91 0.70 20.28
C LYS A 337 12.89 1.80 19.86
N ALA A 338 14.19 1.57 20.09
CA ALA A 338 15.25 2.52 19.77
C ALA A 338 15.35 2.81 18.26
N LEU A 339 15.16 1.81 17.40
CA LEU A 339 15.11 2.01 15.95
C LEU A 339 13.84 2.77 15.53
N LEU A 340 12.66 2.48 16.08
CA LEU A 340 11.45 3.23 15.69
C LEU A 340 11.54 4.69 16.15
N LYS A 341 12.12 4.98 17.33
CA LYS A 341 12.44 6.35 17.80
C LYS A 341 13.30 7.14 16.80
N LYS A 342 14.45 6.59 16.39
CA LYS A 342 15.46 7.33 15.59
C LYS A 342 15.18 7.32 14.07
N TYR A 343 14.22 6.52 13.60
CA TYR A 343 14.01 6.27 12.16
C TYR A 343 12.53 6.41 11.70
N GLY A 344 11.55 6.36 12.60
CA GLY A 344 10.13 6.62 12.35
C GLY A 344 9.41 5.60 11.46
N SER A 345 8.24 6.01 10.94
CA SER A 345 7.26 5.24 10.14
C SER A 345 7.75 4.71 8.77
N LYS A 346 9.06 4.64 8.56
CA LYS A 346 9.72 4.06 7.37
C LYS A 346 9.97 2.56 7.51
N TYR A 347 9.79 2.03 8.72
CA TYR A 347 9.99 0.62 9.09
C TYR A 347 8.80 0.12 9.91
N VAL A 348 8.53 -1.18 9.81
CA VAL A 348 7.41 -1.86 10.48
C VAL A 348 7.83 -3.26 10.89
N THR A 349 7.26 -3.79 11.98
CA THR A 349 7.46 -5.18 12.40
C THR A 349 6.38 -6.08 11.82
N VAL A 350 6.75 -7.30 11.40
CA VAL A 350 5.88 -8.22 10.67
C VAL A 350 6.06 -9.65 11.16
N GLY A 351 5.00 -10.46 11.09
CA GLY A 351 5.02 -11.85 11.51
C GLY A 351 4.97 -12.03 13.02
N PRO A 352 5.08 -13.29 13.50
CA PRO A 352 4.91 -13.62 14.91
C PRO A 352 6.06 -13.08 15.78
N ILE A 353 5.77 -12.89 17.07
CA ILE A 353 6.81 -12.80 18.10
C ILE A 353 7.42 -14.19 18.25
N TYR A 354 8.74 -14.29 18.11
CA TYR A 354 9.48 -15.48 18.54
C TYR A 354 9.80 -15.32 20.02
N PRO A 355 9.26 -16.17 20.92
CA PRO A 355 9.33 -15.93 22.36
C PRO A 355 10.76 -16.13 22.89
N THR A 356 11.17 -15.16 23.71
CA THR A 356 12.36 -15.18 24.58
C THR A 356 11.99 -14.41 25.84
N ASP A 357 12.58 -14.75 26.98
CA ASP A 357 12.13 -14.24 28.29
C ASP A 357 12.50 -12.77 28.55
N GLY A 358 13.10 -12.06 27.58
CA GLY A 358 13.43 -10.63 27.68
C GLY A 358 14.78 -10.37 28.34
N LEU A 359 15.03 -9.13 28.76
CA LEU A 359 16.26 -8.74 29.46
C LEU A 359 16.10 -8.89 30.99
N GLY A 360 17.13 -9.45 31.64
CA GLY A 360 17.19 -9.67 33.09
C GLY A 360 18.60 -9.51 33.64
N PHE A 361 18.74 -9.42 34.96
CA PHE A 361 20.05 -9.41 35.63
C PHE A 361 20.48 -10.85 35.94
N ALA A 362 21.78 -11.13 35.83
CA ALA A 362 22.33 -12.46 36.10
C ALA A 362 23.14 -12.49 37.40
N PHE A 363 22.98 -13.57 38.15
CA PHE A 363 23.62 -13.84 39.44
C PHE A 363 24.26 -15.24 39.43
N PRO A 364 25.15 -15.55 40.41
CA PRO A 364 25.62 -16.91 40.65
C PRO A 364 24.47 -17.90 40.78
N TYR A 365 24.66 -19.13 40.29
CA TYR A 365 23.69 -20.21 40.43
C TYR A 365 23.39 -20.53 41.91
N ASN A 366 22.11 -20.68 42.26
CA ASN A 366 21.57 -20.70 43.63
C ASN A 366 21.79 -19.41 44.45
N SER A 367 21.74 -18.24 43.81
CA SER A 367 21.88 -16.96 44.54
C SER A 367 20.56 -16.52 45.18
N ASN A 368 20.56 -16.38 46.51
CA ASN A 368 19.43 -15.82 47.26
C ASN A 368 19.02 -14.42 46.76
N LEU A 369 19.98 -13.62 46.25
CA LEU A 369 19.74 -12.25 45.77
C LEU A 369 18.75 -12.23 44.60
N THR A 370 18.79 -13.22 43.71
CA THR A 370 17.91 -13.36 42.54
C THR A 370 16.43 -13.21 42.93
N SER A 371 16.04 -13.76 44.08
CA SER A 371 14.66 -13.68 44.60
C SER A 371 14.26 -12.27 45.09
N TYR A 372 15.18 -11.54 45.74
CA TYR A 372 14.95 -10.17 46.21
C TYR A 372 14.90 -9.19 45.05
N PHE A 373 15.87 -9.27 44.13
CA PHE A 373 15.91 -8.45 42.91
C PHE A 373 14.68 -8.68 42.04
N SER A 374 14.23 -9.93 41.87
CA SER A 374 12.99 -10.23 41.11
C SER A 374 11.75 -9.57 41.70
N ARG A 375 11.62 -9.50 43.03
CA ARG A 375 10.50 -8.81 43.70
C ARG A 375 10.58 -7.29 43.53
N ALA A 376 11.78 -6.72 43.63
CA ALA A 376 12.00 -5.29 43.43
C ALA A 376 11.81 -4.87 41.95
N ILE A 377 12.14 -5.75 40.99
CA ILE A 377 11.82 -5.56 39.56
C ILE A 377 10.30 -5.52 39.33
N LEU A 378 9.52 -6.37 40.00
CA LEU A 378 8.05 -6.28 39.92
C LEU A 378 7.54 -4.92 40.43
N ASN A 379 8.07 -4.41 41.56
CA ASN A 379 7.70 -3.09 42.07
C ASN A 379 8.04 -1.96 41.08
N VAL A 380 9.22 -2.01 40.44
CA VAL A 380 9.66 -0.98 39.46
C VAL A 380 8.89 -1.09 38.14
N THR A 381 8.57 -2.29 37.68
CA THR A 381 7.85 -2.52 36.41
C THR A 381 6.34 -2.30 36.52
N GLN A 382 5.77 -2.38 37.73
CA GLN A 382 4.37 -2.05 38.02
C GLN A 382 4.17 -0.58 38.41
N SER A 383 5.23 0.21 38.54
CA SER A 383 5.16 1.65 38.85
C SER A 383 5.44 2.52 37.64
N GLU A 384 5.04 3.79 37.73
CA GLU A 384 5.33 4.84 36.74
C GLU A 384 6.85 5.00 36.46
N THR A 385 7.72 4.53 37.37
CA THR A 385 9.17 4.59 37.22
C THR A 385 9.66 3.93 35.93
N ILE A 386 9.15 2.74 35.55
CA ILE A 386 9.61 2.08 34.31
C ILE A 386 9.24 2.89 33.06
N TYR A 387 8.05 3.52 33.04
CA TYR A 387 7.62 4.37 31.94
C TYR A 387 8.47 5.64 31.85
N GLN A 388 8.80 6.28 32.98
CA GLN A 388 9.69 7.44 32.98
C GLN A 388 11.12 7.08 32.55
N LEU A 389 11.61 5.88 32.88
CA LEU A 389 12.90 5.38 32.39
C LEU A 389 12.87 5.04 30.88
N GLU A 390 11.81 4.38 30.40
CA GLU A 390 11.64 4.17 28.95
C GLU A 390 11.50 5.51 28.21
N LYS A 391 10.79 6.49 28.78
CA LYS A 391 10.63 7.83 28.19
C LYS A 391 11.94 8.62 28.19
N LYS A 392 12.77 8.50 29.22
CA LYS A 392 14.12 9.09 29.31
C LYS A 392 15.04 8.58 28.19
N HIS A 393 15.11 7.26 28.01
CA HIS A 393 16.05 6.64 27.05
C HIS A 393 15.49 6.47 25.64
N PHE A 394 14.24 6.04 25.50
CA PHE A 394 13.57 5.72 24.22
C PHE A 394 12.56 6.78 23.77
N GLY A 395 12.26 7.79 24.59
CA GLY A 395 11.32 8.87 24.24
C GLY A 395 9.85 8.49 24.46
N SER A 396 8.95 9.45 24.24
CA SER A 396 7.50 9.19 24.31
C SER A 396 7.12 8.23 23.17
N SER A 397 6.54 7.07 23.51
CA SER A 397 6.26 6.00 22.54
C SER A 397 4.95 6.21 21.76
N THR A 398 4.82 7.34 21.07
CA THR A 398 3.66 7.62 20.20
C THR A 398 3.68 6.73 18.94
N GLY A 399 2.90 5.64 18.98
CA GLY A 399 2.23 5.09 17.79
C GLY A 399 2.95 4.03 16.95
N ALA A 400 3.78 3.15 17.52
CA ALA A 400 4.48 2.13 16.71
C ALA A 400 4.70 0.72 17.30
N LEU A 401 4.34 0.46 18.57
CA LEU A 401 4.67 -0.83 19.24
C LEU A 401 3.56 -1.44 20.10
N GLU A 402 2.35 -0.87 20.08
CA GLU A 402 1.17 -1.38 20.79
C GLU A 402 0.01 -1.55 19.81
N ALA A 403 0.35 -2.05 18.61
CA ALA A 403 -0.60 -2.52 17.60
C ALA A 403 -1.00 -3.99 17.84
N GLU A 404 -1.37 -4.29 19.08
CA GLU A 404 -2.13 -5.46 19.52
C GLU A 404 -3.16 -4.91 20.56
N ASP A 405 -4.44 -4.93 20.17
CA ASP A 405 -5.65 -4.72 20.99
C ASP A 405 -5.88 -3.39 21.74
N VAL A 406 -5.74 -2.22 21.08
CA VAL A 406 -6.45 -0.98 21.49
C VAL A 406 -6.96 -0.17 20.28
N ASP A 407 -8.25 0.14 20.24
CA ASP A 407 -8.82 1.18 19.37
C ASP A 407 -8.45 2.57 19.93
N GLY A 408 -7.55 3.30 19.25
CA GLY A 408 -7.06 4.60 19.74
C GLY A 408 -6.43 5.48 18.65
N GLU A 409 -6.66 6.79 18.75
CA GLU A 409 -6.33 7.79 17.73
C GLU A 409 -4.85 7.82 17.33
N ILE A 410 -4.57 7.66 16.03
CA ILE A 410 -3.26 7.98 15.45
C ILE A 410 -3.09 9.50 15.48
N SER A 411 -2.34 10.00 16.46
CA SER A 411 -2.01 11.43 16.54
C SER A 411 -1.25 11.88 15.28
N SER A 412 -1.75 12.93 14.64
CA SER A 412 -1.34 13.34 13.30
C SER A 412 0.01 14.05 13.27
N ASP A 413 1.04 13.39 12.74
CA ASP A 413 2.27 14.06 12.26
C ASP A 413 2.88 13.43 10.99
N SER A 414 2.34 12.29 10.53
CA SER A 414 2.43 11.92 9.12
C SER A 414 1.45 12.77 8.32
N ALA A 415 1.97 13.75 7.58
CA ALA A 415 1.17 14.68 6.77
C ALA A 415 0.09 13.94 5.96
N SER A 416 -1.18 14.28 6.21
CA SER A 416 -2.34 13.61 5.62
C SER A 416 -2.20 13.54 4.10
N PRO A 417 -2.36 12.35 3.47
CA PRO A 417 -1.98 12.11 2.09
C PRO A 417 -2.91 12.85 1.12
N SER A 418 -2.55 14.10 0.79
CA SER A 418 -3.36 14.97 -0.03
C SER A 418 -3.55 14.41 -1.45
N LEU A 419 -4.78 14.50 -1.93
CA LEU A 419 -5.17 14.05 -3.26
C LEU A 419 -4.45 14.89 -4.34
N THR A 420 -3.30 14.39 -4.78
CA THR A 420 -2.45 15.05 -5.78
C THR A 420 -3.11 14.96 -7.15
N ALA A 421 -3.03 16.03 -7.97
CA ALA A 421 -3.64 16.10 -9.30
C ALA A 421 -3.26 14.93 -10.23
N TYR A 422 -2.05 14.39 -10.08
CA TYR A 422 -1.57 13.18 -10.78
C TYR A 422 -2.51 11.97 -10.62
N SER A 423 -3.12 11.80 -9.44
CA SER A 423 -4.08 10.72 -9.16
C SER A 423 -5.32 10.77 -10.06
N PHE A 424 -5.72 11.98 -10.47
CA PHE A 424 -6.86 12.23 -11.36
C PHE A 424 -6.45 12.44 -12.83
N GLY A 425 -5.16 12.31 -13.17
CA GLY A 425 -4.66 12.57 -14.52
C GLY A 425 -5.38 11.78 -15.61
N GLY A 426 -5.81 10.55 -15.33
CA GLY A 426 -6.55 9.72 -16.31
C GLY A 426 -7.95 10.25 -16.57
N LEU A 427 -8.62 10.80 -15.53
CA LEU A 427 -9.92 11.45 -15.67
C LEU A 427 -9.80 12.73 -16.51
N PHE A 428 -8.76 13.54 -16.26
CA PHE A 428 -8.47 14.73 -17.05
C PHE A 428 -8.11 14.40 -18.51
N MET A 429 -7.31 13.35 -18.76
CA MET A 429 -6.98 12.87 -20.10
C MET A 429 -8.22 12.39 -20.87
N ILE A 430 -9.08 11.56 -20.26
CA ILE A 430 -10.35 11.13 -20.88
C ILE A 430 -11.22 12.35 -21.22
N THR A 431 -11.35 13.29 -20.28
CA THR A 431 -12.18 14.50 -20.45
C THR A 431 -11.64 15.38 -21.58
N GLY A 432 -10.33 15.63 -21.63
CA GLY A 432 -9.68 16.44 -22.66
C GLY A 432 -9.73 15.81 -24.05
N ILE A 433 -9.58 14.49 -24.16
CA ILE A 433 -9.74 13.76 -25.43
C ILE A 433 -11.21 13.84 -25.89
N ALA A 434 -12.17 13.64 -24.98
CA ALA A 434 -13.59 13.70 -25.30
C ALA A 434 -14.04 15.09 -25.77
N THR A 435 -13.60 16.17 -25.10
CA THR A 435 -13.93 17.55 -25.53
C THR A 435 -13.24 17.95 -26.83
N PHE A 436 -11.99 17.52 -27.05
CA PHE A 436 -11.29 17.73 -28.32
C PHE A 436 -11.98 17.01 -29.49
N LEU A 437 -12.37 15.74 -29.31
CA LEU A 437 -13.14 15.00 -30.32
C LEU A 437 -14.51 15.64 -30.58
N ALA A 438 -15.22 16.09 -29.56
CA ALA A 438 -16.49 16.81 -29.72
C ALA A 438 -16.32 18.13 -30.50
N LEU A 439 -15.25 18.87 -30.24
CA LEU A 439 -14.91 20.10 -30.98
C LEU A 439 -14.61 19.78 -32.45
N LEU A 440 -13.79 18.77 -32.74
CA LEU A 440 -13.50 18.33 -34.11
C LEU A 440 -14.76 17.91 -34.87
N VAL A 441 -15.68 17.18 -34.21
CA VAL A 441 -16.96 16.80 -34.81
C VAL A 441 -17.83 18.04 -35.10
N SER A 442 -17.95 18.96 -34.15
CA SER A 442 -18.69 20.23 -34.32
C SER A 442 -18.16 21.04 -35.51
N GLU A 443 -16.85 21.28 -35.56
CA GLU A 443 -16.20 22.00 -36.65
C GLU A 443 -16.37 21.26 -37.99
N SER A 444 -16.25 19.93 -38.02
CA SER A 444 -16.45 19.17 -39.27
C SER A 444 -17.87 19.34 -39.87
N VAL A 445 -18.88 19.56 -39.03
CA VAL A 445 -20.26 19.83 -39.46
C VAL A 445 -20.42 21.28 -39.93
N ILE A 446 -19.73 22.23 -39.29
CA ILE A 446 -19.68 23.63 -39.71
C ILE A 446 -19.01 23.75 -41.08
N TRP A 447 -17.81 23.18 -41.24
CA TRP A 447 -16.99 23.23 -42.47
C TRP A 447 -17.57 22.44 -43.65
N ARG A 448 -18.46 21.46 -43.42
CA ARG A 448 -19.23 20.81 -44.49
C ARG A 448 -20.06 21.82 -45.31
N LYS A 449 -20.64 22.85 -44.69
CA LYS A 449 -21.49 23.84 -45.38
C LYS A 449 -20.71 24.70 -46.41
N PRO A 450 -19.62 25.40 -46.07
CA PRO A 450 -18.82 26.14 -47.04
C PRO A 450 -18.13 25.22 -48.05
N PHE A 451 -17.74 23.98 -47.68
CA PHE A 451 -17.16 23.04 -48.64
C PHE A 451 -18.16 22.65 -49.75
N VAL A 452 -19.41 22.37 -49.41
CA VAL A 452 -20.47 22.11 -50.41
C VAL A 452 -20.75 23.36 -51.26
N MET A 453 -20.81 24.56 -50.67
CA MET A 453 -20.97 25.80 -51.44
C MET A 453 -19.78 26.07 -52.38
N ALA A 454 -18.55 25.89 -51.93
CA ALA A 454 -17.35 26.05 -52.74
C ALA A 454 -17.31 25.08 -53.93
N LYS A 455 -17.72 23.82 -53.71
CA LYS A 455 -17.88 22.82 -54.79
C LYS A 455 -18.95 23.23 -55.80
N ALA A 456 -20.10 23.73 -55.35
CA ALA A 456 -21.14 24.25 -56.24
C ALA A 456 -20.67 25.50 -57.02
N TYR A 457 -19.88 26.37 -56.39
CA TYR A 457 -19.32 27.57 -57.02
C TYR A 457 -18.27 27.22 -58.08
N SER A 458 -17.38 26.25 -57.80
CA SER A 458 -16.37 25.80 -58.76
C SER A 458 -16.99 25.13 -59.99
N GLN A 459 -18.06 24.35 -59.83
CA GLN A 459 -18.84 23.79 -60.95
C GLN A 459 -19.46 24.89 -61.83
N ARG A 460 -20.04 25.94 -61.23
CA ARG A 460 -20.56 27.10 -62.00
C ARG A 460 -19.45 27.85 -62.74
N TYR A 461 -18.27 28.00 -62.13
CA TYR A 461 -17.12 28.64 -62.78
C TYR A 461 -16.61 27.81 -63.97
N PHE A 462 -16.44 26.49 -63.81
CA PHE A 462 -16.03 25.59 -64.89
C PHE A 462 -17.04 25.56 -66.06
N SER A 463 -18.35 25.52 -65.79
CA SER A 463 -19.36 25.60 -66.85
C SER A 463 -19.35 26.94 -67.59
N SER A 464 -18.98 28.03 -66.90
CA SER A 464 -18.85 29.36 -67.49
C SER A 464 -17.58 29.49 -68.35
N ALA A 465 -16.47 28.93 -67.89
CA ALA A 465 -15.22 28.87 -68.64
C ALA A 465 -15.38 28.05 -69.95
N ARG A 466 -16.04 26.88 -69.88
CA ARG A 466 -16.32 26.06 -71.07
C ARG A 466 -17.22 26.77 -72.10
N ARG A 467 -18.13 27.67 -71.68
CA ARG A 467 -18.88 28.54 -72.62
C ARG A 467 -18.00 29.63 -73.25
N ARG A 468 -17.03 30.21 -72.53
CA ARG A 468 -16.12 31.22 -73.11
C ARG A 468 -15.19 30.64 -74.18
N ILE A 469 -14.75 29.39 -74.04
CA ILE A 469 -13.89 28.72 -75.03
C ILE A 469 -14.61 28.57 -76.38
N ASN A 470 -15.88 28.16 -76.39
CA ASN A 470 -16.66 27.99 -77.64
C ASN A 470 -16.93 29.31 -78.39
N ASN A 471 -16.90 30.47 -77.73
CA ASN A 471 -17.16 31.77 -78.36
C ASN A 471 -15.86 32.50 -78.82
N GLY A 472 -14.70 31.85 -78.72
CA GLY A 472 -13.38 32.47 -78.95
C GLY A 472 -12.76 32.25 -80.34
N SER A 473 -13.55 31.92 -81.37
CA SER A 473 -13.05 31.60 -82.72
C SER A 473 -13.41 32.68 -83.75
N PRO A 474 -12.44 33.35 -84.40
CA PRO A 474 -12.72 34.28 -85.50
C PRO A 474 -13.21 33.55 -86.75
N THR A 475 -14.25 34.07 -87.40
CA THR A 475 -14.76 33.55 -88.68
C THR A 475 -13.86 33.97 -89.84
N TYR A 476 -13.32 32.98 -90.57
CA TYR A 476 -12.83 33.21 -91.94
C TYR A 476 -13.94 32.86 -92.93
N GLY A 477 -14.04 33.62 -94.03
CA GLY A 477 -15.25 33.69 -94.85
C GLY A 477 -15.49 32.48 -95.76
N SER A 478 -16.76 32.11 -95.92
CA SER A 478 -17.26 31.33 -97.07
C SER A 478 -18.72 31.71 -97.33
N SER A 479 -18.94 32.56 -98.33
CA SER A 479 -20.26 32.96 -98.81
C SER A 479 -20.92 31.87 -99.65
N THR A 480 -22.24 31.64 -99.49
CA THR A 480 -23.21 31.46 -100.60
C THR A 480 -24.66 31.28 -100.09
N THR A 481 -25.59 32.04 -100.68
CA THR A 481 -27.05 31.80 -100.83
C THR A 481 -27.90 31.32 -99.64
N ARG A 482 -28.26 32.28 -98.80
CA ARG A 482 -29.66 32.64 -98.43
C ARG A 482 -30.79 31.89 -99.18
N ARG A 483 -31.63 31.14 -98.46
CA ARG A 483 -33.07 30.98 -98.80
C ARG A 483 -33.94 30.90 -97.54
N HIS A 484 -34.93 31.79 -97.45
CA HIS A 484 -36.04 31.68 -96.50
C HIS A 484 -37.06 30.68 -97.03
N VAL A 485 -37.59 29.83 -96.15
CA VAL A 485 -39.03 29.49 -96.09
C VAL A 485 -39.40 29.35 -94.61
N ASN A 486 -40.49 30.00 -94.18
CA ASN A 486 -41.14 29.75 -92.89
C ASN A 486 -42.48 29.05 -93.14
N SER A 487 -42.66 27.84 -92.61
CA SER A 487 -43.95 27.21 -92.20
C SER A 487 -43.55 25.86 -91.59
N ILE A 488 -43.86 25.49 -90.36
CA ILE A 488 -45.12 25.54 -89.59
C ILE A 488 -46.14 24.51 -90.09
N ASP A 489 -46.23 23.47 -89.25
CA ASP A 489 -47.37 22.59 -88.92
C ASP A 489 -47.69 21.27 -89.67
N GLU A 490 -48.38 20.44 -88.88
CA GLU A 490 -49.09 19.17 -89.16
C GLU A 490 -48.27 17.94 -89.62
N GLY A 491 -48.59 16.77 -89.06
CA GLY A 491 -47.94 15.48 -89.37
C GLY A 491 -47.80 14.48 -88.22
N ASN A 492 -48.88 14.20 -87.48
CA ASN A 492 -48.94 13.12 -86.48
C ASN A 492 -49.17 11.72 -87.15
N VAL A 493 -49.17 10.64 -86.35
CA VAL A 493 -49.76 9.30 -86.59
C VAL A 493 -48.79 8.14 -86.99
N ASP A 494 -48.47 7.33 -85.96
CA ASP A 494 -48.43 5.84 -85.87
C ASP A 494 -47.42 4.94 -86.63
N GLY A 495 -47.25 3.72 -86.09
CA GLY A 495 -46.36 2.63 -86.56
C GLY A 495 -45.07 2.50 -85.71
N GLN A 496 -44.99 1.83 -84.56
CA GLN A 496 -45.58 0.57 -84.04
C GLN A 496 -44.97 -0.73 -84.61
N SER A 497 -44.43 -1.59 -83.71
CA SER A 497 -43.75 -2.88 -83.99
C SER A 497 -42.31 -2.76 -84.56
N ARG A 498 -41.35 -3.66 -84.31
CA ARG A 498 -41.32 -4.88 -83.45
C ARG A 498 -39.88 -5.33 -83.11
N GLU A 499 -39.75 -5.99 -81.96
CA GLU A 499 -38.97 -7.22 -81.61
C GLU A 499 -37.52 -7.50 -82.12
N ASP A 500 -36.80 -8.24 -81.25
CA ASP A 500 -35.63 -9.12 -81.46
C ASP A 500 -34.19 -8.58 -81.71
N ASP A 501 -33.39 -8.63 -80.63
CA ASP A 501 -32.25 -9.56 -80.41
C ASP A 501 -31.66 -10.37 -81.61
N HIS A 502 -30.37 -10.76 -81.66
CA HIS A 502 -29.33 -10.88 -80.62
C HIS A 502 -27.90 -10.94 -81.23
N LEU A 503 -26.87 -10.78 -80.38
CA LEU A 503 -25.45 -11.24 -80.49
C LEU A 503 -24.70 -11.30 -81.85
N GLU A 504 -23.49 -10.70 -81.88
CA GLU A 504 -22.27 -11.47 -82.19
C GLU A 504 -21.02 -10.93 -81.46
N SER A 505 -19.95 -11.73 -81.38
CA SER A 505 -18.61 -11.36 -80.88
C SER A 505 -17.59 -11.52 -82.02
N PRO A 506 -16.31 -11.05 -81.92
CA PRO A 506 -15.29 -11.96 -81.35
C PRO A 506 -14.02 -11.32 -80.74
N SER A 507 -13.24 -12.16 -80.05
CA SER A 507 -11.75 -12.21 -79.91
C SER A 507 -10.88 -10.92 -79.97
N ARG A 508 -10.04 -10.61 -78.95
CA ARG A 508 -8.64 -11.10 -78.73
C ARG A 508 -7.65 -10.49 -79.75
N THR A 509 -6.44 -9.97 -79.43
CA THR A 509 -5.26 -10.75 -78.96
C THR A 509 -4.00 -9.84 -78.84
N ARG A 510 -3.25 -9.87 -77.70
CA ARG A 510 -1.78 -9.57 -77.56
C ARG A 510 -1.28 -8.14 -77.96
N ASP A 511 -0.04 -7.66 -77.79
CA ASP A 511 1.16 -7.86 -76.90
C ASP A 511 2.06 -6.58 -77.12
N HIS A 512 3.25 -6.27 -76.54
CA HIS A 512 4.27 -6.85 -75.63
C HIS A 512 5.04 -5.65 -74.98
N ILE A 513 5.43 -5.66 -73.69
CA ILE A 513 6.76 -6.03 -73.11
C ILE A 513 7.95 -5.03 -73.28
N ASN A 514 8.53 -4.64 -72.12
CA ASN A 514 9.91 -4.22 -71.76
C ASN A 514 10.46 -2.77 -71.82
N GLN A 515 10.93 -2.36 -70.61
CA GLN A 515 12.30 -1.90 -70.23
C GLN A 515 12.72 -0.41 -70.24
N ASP A 516 13.41 -0.07 -69.13
CA ASP A 516 14.63 0.76 -68.98
C ASP A 516 14.56 2.27 -69.29
N ALA A 517 15.28 3.18 -68.62
CA ALA A 517 16.13 3.11 -67.41
C ALA A 517 16.27 4.54 -66.79
N GLU A 518 17.21 4.70 -65.85
CA GLU A 518 17.75 5.97 -65.28
C GLU A 518 16.80 6.81 -64.38
N GLY A 519 17.29 7.47 -63.32
CA GLY A 519 18.64 7.43 -62.73
C GLY A 519 18.89 8.57 -61.73
N ASN A 520 20.00 8.47 -60.97
CA ASN A 520 20.61 9.51 -60.13
C ASN A 520 19.83 10.05 -58.90
N ASN A 521 20.48 10.42 -57.79
CA ASN A 521 21.80 10.05 -57.25
C ASN A 521 21.88 10.44 -55.74
N SER A 522 22.91 9.97 -55.01
CA SER A 522 23.60 10.58 -53.84
C SER A 522 22.78 11.24 -52.70
N SER A 523 23.08 11.04 -51.41
CA SER A 523 24.19 10.39 -50.70
C SER A 523 23.73 10.18 -49.24
N ASP A 524 24.16 9.15 -48.50
CA ASP A 524 25.46 9.02 -47.79
C ASP A 524 25.81 10.25 -46.94
N GLU A 525 26.29 10.15 -45.68
CA GLU A 525 26.75 9.00 -44.87
C GLU A 525 26.50 9.33 -43.36
N GLY A 526 26.71 8.45 -42.37
CA GLY A 526 27.28 7.10 -42.40
C GLY A 526 27.08 6.35 -41.06
N LEU A 527 27.44 5.06 -41.02
CA LEU A 527 27.07 4.10 -39.97
C LEU A 527 28.28 3.25 -39.51
N ILE A 528 28.51 3.17 -38.20
CA ILE A 528 29.36 2.21 -37.45
C ILE A 528 28.78 2.18 -36.02
N VAL A 529 28.33 1.11 -35.35
CA VAL A 529 28.42 -0.37 -35.48
C VAL A 529 29.79 -0.99 -35.22
N GLU A 530 30.02 -1.46 -33.99
CA GLU A 530 30.47 -2.85 -33.79
C GLU A 530 30.08 -3.43 -32.41
N ILE A 531 30.51 -4.67 -32.13
CA ILE A 531 29.98 -5.61 -31.13
C ILE A 531 31.15 -6.22 -30.31
N ARG A 532 30.83 -6.84 -29.15
CA ARG A 532 31.71 -7.66 -28.27
C ARG A 532 32.80 -6.93 -27.46
N SER A 533 32.59 -6.90 -26.14
CA SER A 533 33.20 -7.91 -25.25
C SER A 533 32.24 -8.26 -24.12
#